data_AF-A0A968WA33-F1
#
_entry.id   AF-A0A968WA33-F1
#
_cell.length_a   1.000
_cell.length_b   1.000
_cell.length_c   1.000
_cell.angle_alpha   90.00
_cell.angle_beta   90.00
_cell.angle_gamma   90.00
#
_symmetry.space_group_name_H-M   'P 1'
#
loop_
_entity.id
_entity.type
_entity.pdbx_description
1 polymer ?
#
loop_
_entity_poly.entity_id
_entity_poly.type
_entity_poly.pdbx_seq_one_letter_code
_entity_poly.pdbx_strand_id
1 'polypeptide(L)'
;MIVTKSGRIILREKVISVVKGDGETLSTGCPENNKTFAQAETQSFFIYICGNENPSSYISIARTNNTIINLPLQKTSQNGVKTNQYIAINGNISFILTDKILRISRDGQNIVKEKVLQWN
;
A
#
# COMPACT_ATOMS: atom_id res chain seq x y z
N MET A 1 6.76 -45.28 5.62
CA MET A 1 5.65 -45.62 4.70
C MET A 1 5.27 -44.33 3.99
N ILE A 2 5.61 -44.21 2.71
CA ILE A 2 5.42 -43.00 1.90
C ILE A 2 4.07 -43.10 1.20
N VAL A 3 3.25 -42.06 1.28
CA VAL A 3 2.03 -41.92 0.47
C VAL A 3 2.10 -40.59 -0.27
N THR A 4 2.39 -40.67 -1.56
CA THR A 4 2.31 -39.57 -2.52
C THR A 4 0.90 -39.51 -3.08
N LYS A 5 0.22 -38.37 -3.00
CA LYS A 5 -0.93 -38.06 -3.85
C LYS A 5 -0.93 -36.59 -4.24
N SER A 6 -0.95 -36.40 -5.55
CA SER A 6 -1.02 -35.15 -6.31
C SER A 6 -1.88 -34.05 -5.66
N GLY A 7 -1.29 -32.87 -5.47
CA GLY A 7 -1.97 -31.69 -4.97
C GLY A 7 -0.95 -30.69 -4.45
N ARG A 8 -0.53 -29.76 -5.30
CA ARG A 8 0.34 -28.63 -4.93
C ARG A 8 -0.17 -27.99 -3.63
N ILE A 9 0.57 -28.21 -2.55
CA ILE A 9 0.46 -27.39 -1.35
C ILE A 9 1.11 -26.07 -1.74
N ILE A 10 0.31 -25.08 -2.16
CA ILE A 10 0.80 -23.70 -2.24
C ILE A 10 0.92 -23.25 -0.78
N LEU A 11 2.11 -23.44 -0.23
CA LEU A 11 2.54 -22.76 0.98
C LEU A 11 2.29 -21.27 0.76
N ARG A 12 1.46 -20.67 1.61
CA ARG A 12 1.28 -19.21 1.76
C ARG A 12 2.56 -18.60 2.34
N GLU A 13 3.70 -18.90 1.75
CA GLU A 13 4.93 -18.16 1.95
C GLU A 13 4.78 -16.87 1.16
N LYS A 14 4.40 -15.83 1.90
CA LYS A 14 4.36 -14.43 1.48
C LYS A 14 5.78 -14.02 1.08
N VAL A 15 6.17 -14.34 -0.14
CA VAL A 15 7.42 -13.88 -0.75
C VAL A 15 7.27 -12.40 -1.08
N ILE A 16 7.74 -11.53 -0.19
CA ILE A 16 8.24 -10.21 -0.57
C ILE A 16 9.51 -9.93 0.25
N SER A 17 10.56 -10.71 -0.01
CA SER A 17 11.92 -10.31 0.34
C SER A 17 12.41 -9.38 -0.75
N VAL A 18 12.46 -8.07 -0.48
CA VAL A 18 13.26 -7.14 -1.27
C VAL A 18 14.25 -6.48 -0.34
N VAL A 19 15.43 -7.09 -0.33
CA VAL A 19 16.66 -6.66 0.30
C VAL A 19 17.11 -5.36 -0.37
N LYS A 20 17.04 -4.25 0.37
CA LYS A 20 17.92 -3.09 0.17
C LYS A 20 19.20 -3.39 0.97
N GLY A 21 20.36 -3.03 0.44
CA GLY A 21 21.68 -3.51 0.87
C GLY A 21 22.17 -3.06 2.26
N ASP A 22 21.35 -3.15 3.30
CA ASP A 22 21.71 -2.85 4.70
C ASP A 22 21.01 -3.81 5.71
N GLY A 23 20.61 -5.01 5.31
CA GLY A 23 20.17 -6.05 6.25
C GLY A 23 18.85 -5.77 7.02
N GLU A 24 18.26 -4.60 6.88
CA GLU A 24 16.89 -4.36 7.32
C GLU A 24 15.94 -5.05 6.34
N THR A 25 15.40 -6.17 6.79
CA THR A 25 14.28 -6.81 6.11
C THR A 25 13.16 -5.77 6.13
N LEU A 26 12.76 -5.23 4.96
CA LEU A 26 11.51 -4.49 4.81
C LEU A 26 10.35 -5.48 4.99
N SER A 27 10.25 -6.01 6.20
CA SER A 27 9.22 -6.87 6.71
C SER A 27 7.99 -6.01 6.86
N THR A 28 7.23 -5.91 5.77
CA THR A 28 5.78 -5.70 5.82
C THR A 28 5.33 -4.39 6.51
N GLY A 29 5.12 -3.35 5.72
CA GLY A 29 4.37 -2.19 6.17
C GLY A 29 5.23 -1.11 6.80
N CYS A 30 4.55 -0.17 7.45
CA CYS A 30 5.05 1.14 7.89
C CYS A 30 6.44 1.09 8.57
N PRO A 31 7.27 2.14 8.40
CA PRO A 31 8.60 2.20 9.04
C PRO A 31 8.49 2.04 10.56
N GLU A 32 9.52 1.53 11.23
CA GLU A 32 9.49 0.97 12.60
C GLU A 32 8.78 1.81 13.67
N ASN A 33 8.74 3.13 13.52
CA ASN A 33 8.08 4.03 14.47
C ASN A 33 6.58 4.27 14.18
N ASN A 34 6.09 3.88 13.00
CA ASN A 34 4.73 4.13 12.53
C ASN A 34 3.85 2.87 12.62
N LYS A 35 2.64 3.02 13.16
CA LYS A 35 1.55 2.04 13.08
C LYS A 35 0.90 2.04 11.69
N THR A 36 0.42 0.87 11.29
CA THR A 36 -0.40 0.72 10.08
C THR A 36 -1.86 1.01 10.42
N PHE A 37 -2.44 2.01 9.77
CA PHE A 37 -3.85 2.42 9.94
C PHE A 37 -4.77 1.75 8.92
N ALA A 38 -4.28 1.55 7.70
CA ALA A 38 -5.00 0.87 6.65
C ALA A 38 -4.00 0.22 5.69
N GLN A 39 -4.38 -0.93 5.15
CA GLN A 39 -3.67 -1.63 4.10
C GLN A 39 -4.66 -1.87 2.96
N ALA A 40 -4.24 -1.49 1.75
CA ALA A 40 -5.00 -1.78 0.54
C ALA A 40 -4.14 -2.55 -0.45
N GLU A 41 -4.76 -3.51 -1.11
CA GLU A 41 -4.16 -4.29 -2.18
C GLU A 41 -4.91 -4.04 -3.47
N THR A 42 -4.21 -3.67 -4.53
CA THR A 42 -4.77 -3.57 -5.88
C THR A 42 -4.10 -4.58 -6.80
N GLN A 43 -4.51 -4.58 -8.07
CA GLN A 43 -3.90 -5.45 -9.07
C GLN A 43 -2.39 -5.21 -9.20
N SER A 44 -1.97 -3.93 -9.20
CA SER A 44 -0.58 -3.54 -9.47
C SER A 44 0.15 -2.94 -8.26
N PHE A 45 -0.53 -2.61 -7.16
CA PHE A 45 0.07 -1.90 -6.03
C PHE A 45 -0.32 -2.53 -4.69
N PHE A 46 0.62 -2.50 -3.74
CA PHE A 46 0.35 -2.66 -2.31
C PHE A 46 0.46 -1.30 -1.65
N ILE A 47 -0.55 -0.90 -0.89
CA ILE A 47 -0.62 0.42 -0.27
C ILE A 47 -0.76 0.25 1.24
N TYR A 48 -0.01 1.06 1.98
CA TYR A 48 0.03 1.10 3.43
C TYR A 48 -0.13 2.55 3.88
N ILE A 49 -1.10 2.77 4.75
CA ILE A 49 -1.34 4.05 5.42
C ILE A 49 -0.70 3.96 6.80
N CYS A 50 0.25 4.85 7.03
CA CYS A 50 1.15 4.81 8.17
C CYS A 50 1.03 6.05 9.03
N GLY A 51 1.22 5.90 10.34
CA GLY A 51 1.38 7.04 11.24
C GLY A 51 1.49 6.61 12.69
N ASN A 52 1.55 7.57 13.61
CA ASN A 52 1.71 7.27 15.04
C ASN A 52 0.36 7.25 15.73
N GLU A 53 -0.14 8.44 16.07
CA GLU A 53 -1.46 8.64 16.67
C GLU A 53 -2.54 8.85 15.61
N ASN A 54 -2.14 9.34 14.43
CA ASN A 54 -3.01 9.65 13.30
C ASN A 54 -2.34 9.23 11.98
N PRO A 55 -3.12 8.89 10.94
CA PRO A 55 -2.58 8.61 9.61
C PRO A 55 -1.84 9.85 9.09
N SER A 56 -0.56 9.67 8.76
CA SER A 56 0.36 10.77 8.39
C SER A 56 1.11 10.53 7.09
N SER A 57 1.32 9.26 6.73
CA SER A 57 2.15 8.85 5.61
C SER A 57 1.42 7.83 4.75
N TYR A 58 1.59 7.94 3.45
CA TYR A 58 1.10 7.06 2.41
C TYR A 58 2.28 6.35 1.80
N ILE A 59 2.29 5.03 1.86
CA ILE A 59 3.33 4.21 1.27
C ILE A 59 2.68 3.34 0.19
N SER A 60 3.11 3.47 -1.06
CA SER A 60 2.72 2.55 -2.13
C SER A 60 3.93 1.79 -2.66
N ILE A 61 3.70 0.53 -2.97
CA ILE A 61 4.70 -0.40 -3.49
C ILE A 61 4.15 -0.97 -4.78
N ALA A 62 4.79 -0.63 -5.90
CA ALA A 62 4.43 -1.16 -7.21
C ALA A 62 4.89 -2.63 -7.33
N ARG A 63 4.01 -3.52 -7.77
CA ARG A 63 4.30 -4.96 -7.94
C ARG A 63 5.21 -5.25 -9.12
N THR A 64 5.18 -4.41 -10.15
CA THR A 64 5.87 -4.66 -11.41
C THR A 64 7.36 -4.40 -11.34
N ASN A 65 7.78 -3.39 -10.57
CA ASN A 65 9.17 -2.94 -10.50
C ASN A 65 9.65 -2.71 -9.06
N ASN A 66 8.86 -3.14 -8.07
CA ASN A 66 9.15 -2.99 -6.65
C ASN A 66 9.48 -1.56 -6.21
N THR A 67 8.99 -0.56 -6.96
CA THR A 67 9.18 0.86 -6.62
C THR A 67 8.35 1.21 -5.41
N ILE A 68 9.01 1.77 -4.40
CA ILE A 68 8.38 2.22 -3.16
C ILE A 68 8.26 3.75 -3.22
N ILE A 69 7.06 4.24 -3.03
CA ILE A 69 6.76 5.67 -2.92
C ILE A 69 6.29 5.91 -1.48
N ASN A 70 6.95 6.82 -0.77
CA ASN A 70 6.54 7.29 0.54
C ASN A 70 6.19 8.78 0.44
N LEU A 71 4.94 9.13 0.71
CA LEU A 71 4.43 10.50 0.62
C LEU A 71 3.72 10.89 1.91
N PRO A 72 3.83 12.15 2.34
CA PRO A 72 2.97 12.64 3.41
C PRO A 72 1.51 12.64 2.94
N LEU A 73 0.61 12.18 3.80
CA LEU A 73 -0.82 12.33 3.58
C LEU A 73 -1.18 13.81 3.71
N GLN A 74 -1.98 14.28 2.76
CA GLN A 74 -2.64 15.56 2.89
C GLN A 74 -3.68 15.43 4.00
N LYS A 75 -3.60 16.30 5.01
CA LYS A 75 -4.60 16.38 6.07
C LYS A 75 -5.92 16.88 5.47
N THR A 76 -6.72 15.98 4.89
CA THR A 76 -8.13 16.26 4.62
C THR A 76 -8.88 16.13 5.94
N SER A 77 -8.66 17.11 6.81
CA SER A 77 -9.51 17.35 7.97
C SER A 77 -10.84 17.89 7.48
N GLN A 78 -11.75 17.01 7.06
CA GLN A 78 -13.17 17.37 7.00
C GLN A 78 -13.80 16.96 8.34
N ASN A 79 -13.71 17.87 9.31
CA ASN A 79 -14.63 17.97 10.45
C ASN A 79 -14.95 16.66 11.18
N GLY A 80 -13.94 15.97 11.72
CA GLY A 80 -14.18 14.85 12.65
C GLY A 80 -14.86 13.61 12.05
N VAL A 81 -15.10 13.58 10.72
CA VAL A 81 -15.60 12.41 10.01
C VAL A 81 -14.39 11.66 9.47
N LYS A 82 -14.20 10.41 9.91
CA LYS A 82 -13.24 9.47 9.31
C LYS A 82 -13.47 9.48 7.80
N THR A 83 -12.59 10.14 7.07
CA THR A 83 -12.69 10.17 5.61
C THR A 83 -12.23 8.79 5.14
N ASN A 84 -13.12 8.03 4.50
CA ASN A 84 -12.79 6.74 3.87
C ASN A 84 -11.87 6.90 2.64
N GLN A 85 -11.16 8.02 2.55
CA GLN A 85 -10.26 8.37 1.47
C GLN A 85 -8.96 8.93 2.03
N TYR A 86 -7.85 8.42 1.52
CA TYR A 86 -6.50 8.88 1.79
C TYR A 86 -5.95 9.58 0.56
N ILE A 87 -5.46 10.80 0.74
CA ILE A 87 -4.98 11.63 -0.37
C ILE A 87 -3.50 11.93 -0.11
N ALA A 88 -2.66 11.63 -1.08
CA ALA A 88 -1.25 12.01 -1.11
C ALA A 88 -0.95 12.75 -2.42
N ILE A 89 -0.07 13.74 -2.37
CA ILE A 89 0.29 14.56 -3.53
C ILE A 89 1.81 14.61 -3.63
N ASN A 90 2.33 14.33 -4.82
CA ASN A 90 3.73 14.45 -5.17
C ASN A 90 3.87 15.34 -6.41
N GLY A 91 4.08 16.64 -6.20
CA GLY A 91 4.13 17.62 -7.29
C GLY A 91 2.81 17.64 -8.07
N ASN A 92 2.88 17.29 -9.36
CA ASN A 92 1.72 17.21 -10.27
C ASN A 92 0.99 15.85 -10.23
N ILE A 93 1.44 14.89 -9.43
CA ILE A 93 0.82 13.58 -9.29
C ILE A 93 0.01 13.53 -7.99
N SER A 94 -1.27 13.22 -8.08
CA SER A 94 -2.14 12.98 -6.93
C SER A 94 -2.51 11.50 -6.84
N PHE A 95 -2.49 11.00 -5.61
CA PHE A 95 -2.83 9.63 -5.24
C PHE A 95 -4.04 9.69 -4.32
N ILE A 96 -5.14 9.13 -4.75
CA ILE A 96 -6.39 9.06 -4.00
C ILE A 96 -6.70 7.58 -3.80
N LEU A 97 -6.67 7.14 -2.56
CA LEU A 97 -7.00 5.77 -2.17
C LEU A 97 -8.30 5.76 -1.37
N THR A 98 -9.25 4.92 -1.77
CA THR A 98 -10.44 4.60 -0.98
C THR A 98 -10.49 3.11 -0.68
N ASP A 99 -11.46 2.69 0.13
CA ASP A 99 -11.78 1.27 0.37
C ASP A 99 -12.13 0.48 -0.90
N LYS A 100 -12.42 1.17 -2.01
CA LYS A 100 -12.90 0.57 -3.25
C LYS A 100 -11.94 0.75 -4.42
N ILE A 101 -11.27 1.90 -4.50
CA ILE A 101 -10.46 2.24 -5.67
C ILE A 101 -9.17 2.96 -5.28
N LEU A 102 -8.12 2.67 -6.04
CA LEU A 102 -6.93 3.50 -6.13
C LEU A 102 -7.02 4.33 -7.41
N ARG A 103 -6.85 5.64 -7.28
CA ARG A 103 -6.79 6.58 -8.38
C ARG A 103 -5.48 7.35 -8.31
N ILE A 104 -4.71 7.30 -9.39
CA ILE A 104 -3.52 8.10 -9.55
C ILE A 104 -3.78 9.03 -10.73
N SER A 105 -3.64 10.33 -10.50
CA SER A 105 -3.81 11.35 -11.50
C SER A 105 -2.52 12.14 -11.66
N ARG A 106 -2.14 12.48 -12.89
CA ARG A 106 -1.00 13.33 -13.22
C ARG A 106 -1.54 14.52 -14.03
N ASP A 107 -1.24 15.74 -13.59
CA ASP A 107 -1.72 16.98 -14.24
C ASP A 107 -3.25 17.00 -14.43
N GLY A 108 -3.98 16.45 -13.45
CA GLY A 108 -5.44 16.33 -13.48
C GLY A 108 -5.99 15.19 -14.37
N GLN A 109 -5.15 14.51 -15.14
CA GLN A 109 -5.55 13.35 -15.94
C GLN A 109 -5.37 12.05 -15.15
N ASN A 110 -6.32 11.13 -15.24
CA ASN A 110 -6.24 9.85 -14.54
C ASN A 110 -5.33 8.90 -15.30
N ILE A 111 -4.17 8.61 -14.73
CA ILE A 111 -3.19 7.68 -15.31
C ILE A 111 -3.42 6.25 -14.83
N VAL A 112 -3.93 6.09 -13.61
CA VAL A 112 -4.24 4.79 -13.02
C VAL A 112 -5.58 4.86 -12.31
N LYS A 113 -6.44 3.89 -12.56
CA LYS A 113 -7.67 3.67 -11.81
C LYS A 113 -7.86 2.19 -11.61
N GLU A 114 -7.50 1.70 -10.43
CA GLU A 114 -7.59 0.28 -10.08
C GLU A 114 -8.60 0.06 -8.97
N LYS A 115 -9.20 -1.12 -8.96
CA LYS A 115 -10.06 -1.57 -7.86
C LYS A 115 -9.18 -2.09 -6.72
N VAL A 116 -9.56 -1.75 -5.49
CA VAL A 116 -9.01 -2.38 -4.30
C VAL A 116 -9.59 -3.80 -4.19
N LEU A 117 -8.70 -4.78 -4.21
CA LEU A 117 -9.00 -6.20 -4.10
C LEU A 117 -9.13 -6.62 -2.64
N GLN A 118 -8.31 -6.04 -1.76
CA GLN A 118 -8.33 -6.31 -0.32
C GLN A 118 -8.11 -5.03 0.47
N TRP A 119 -8.87 -4.85 1.54
CA TRP A 119 -8.78 -3.71 2.46
C TRP A 119 -8.77 -4.23 3.91
N ASN A 120 -7.72 -3.89 4.66
CA ASN A 120 -7.52 -4.29 6.06
C ASN A 120 -7.13 -3.11 6.94
#